data_AF-A0A7L2GKE6-F1
#
_entry.id   AF-A0A7L2GKE6-F1
#
_cell.length_a   1.000
_cell.length_b   1.000
_cell.length_c   1.000
_cell.angle_alpha   90.00
_cell.angle_beta   90.00
_cell.angle_gamma   90.00
#
_symmetry.space_group_name_H-M   'P 1'
#
loop_
_entity.id
_entity.type
_entity.pdbx_description
1 polymer ?
#
loop_
_entity_poly.entity_id
_entity_poly.type
_entity_poly.pdbx_seq_one_letter_code
_entity_poly.pdbx_strand_id
1 'polypeptide(L)'
;GQDRVLPVTAKNYRATLRRFPVLALLHHPPRHRDRAAQRHGEMEELVLELAAQVLEDKGVGFGLVDSEKDVAVAKKLGKGD
;
A
#
# COMPACT_ATOMS: atom_id res chain seq x y z
N GLY A 1 7.78 14.00 6.95
CA GLY A 1 8.90 13.05 6.80
C GLY A 1 9.10 12.77 5.33
N GLN A 2 9.96 11.81 4.97
CA GLN A 2 9.98 11.24 3.63
C GLN A 2 8.93 10.13 3.57
N ASP A 3 8.04 10.16 2.57
CA ASP A 3 7.04 9.11 2.36
C ASP A 3 7.71 7.87 1.77
N ARG A 4 7.50 6.71 2.40
CA ARG A 4 8.09 5.43 2.00
C ARG A 4 7.04 4.42 1.55
N VAL A 5 5.78 4.59 1.92
CA VAL A 5 4.67 3.75 1.48
C VAL A 5 4.19 4.22 0.11
N LEU A 6 4.16 3.30 -0.87
CA LEU A 6 3.86 3.63 -2.26
C LEU A 6 2.41 3.32 -2.64
N PRO A 7 1.68 4.22 -3.32
CA PRO A 7 0.43 3.83 -3.97
C PRO A 7 0.74 2.85 -5.11
N VAL A 8 0.15 1.66 -5.08
CA VAL A 8 0.36 0.60 -6.08
C VAL A 8 -0.85 0.51 -6.99
N THR A 9 -0.67 1.07 -8.18
CA THR A 9 -1.72 1.25 -9.19
C THR A 9 -1.40 0.47 -10.46
N ALA A 10 -2.37 0.40 -11.38
CA ALA A 10 -2.17 -0.25 -12.67
C ALA A 10 -0.97 0.32 -13.46
N LYS A 11 -0.63 1.60 -13.22
CA LYS A 11 0.47 2.30 -13.90
C LYS A 11 1.85 1.86 -13.42
N ASN A 12 2.01 1.53 -12.14
CA ASN A 12 3.33 1.30 -11.55
C ASN A 12 3.53 -0.12 -10.98
N TYR A 13 2.49 -0.96 -10.87
CA TYR A 13 2.58 -2.24 -10.15
C TYR A 13 3.74 -3.14 -10.60
N ARG A 14 4.03 -3.25 -11.91
CA ARG A 14 5.14 -4.06 -12.43
C ARG A 14 6.49 -3.51 -12.00
N ALA A 15 6.64 -2.19 -12.00
CA ALA A 15 7.87 -1.55 -11.57
C ALA A 15 8.07 -1.74 -10.06
N THR A 16 7.02 -1.56 -9.26
CA THR A 16 7.06 -1.75 -7.81
C THR A 16 7.42 -3.19 -7.44
N LEU A 17 6.81 -4.20 -8.08
CA LEU A 17 7.12 -5.61 -7.83
C LEU A 17 8.57 -6.00 -8.16
N ARG A 18 9.18 -5.35 -9.17
CA ARG A 18 10.58 -5.61 -9.53
C ARG A 18 11.57 -4.84 -8.65
N ARG A 19 11.15 -3.74 -8.04
CA ARG A 19 12.01 -2.87 -7.26
C ARG A 19 12.42 -3.49 -5.93
N PHE A 20 11.52 -4.26 -5.31
CA PHE A 20 11.74 -4.78 -3.96
C PHE A 20 11.77 -6.32 -3.98
N PRO A 21 12.78 -6.95 -3.35
CA PRO A 21 12.79 -8.40 -3.15
C PRO A 21 11.60 -8.89 -2.31
N VAL A 22 11.11 -8.07 -1.37
CA VAL A 22 9.89 -8.32 -0.59
C VAL A 22 9.01 -7.08 -0.65
N LEU A 23 7.73 -7.24 -0.95
CA LEU A 23 6.75 -6.15 -1.01
C LEU A 23 5.54 -6.49 -0.13
N ALA A 24 5.32 -5.73 0.93
CA ALA A 24 4.13 -5.81 1.76
C ALA A 24 3.04 -4.86 1.22
N LEU A 25 1.83 -5.37 1.03
CA LEU A 25 0.72 -4.62 0.44
C LEU A 25 -0.52 -4.62 1.33
N LEU A 26 -0.95 -3.43 1.74
CA LEU A 26 -2.26 -3.23 2.38
C LEU A 26 -3.31 -3.04 1.28
N HIS A 27 -4.26 -3.97 1.22
CA HIS A 27 -5.45 -3.84 0.39
C HIS A 27 -6.54 -3.22 1.26
N HIS A 28 -6.97 -2.01 0.94
CA HIS A 28 -7.81 -1.20 1.83
C HIS A 28 -9.06 -0.67 1.12
N PRO A 29 -10.15 -0.39 1.85
CA PRO A 29 -11.33 0.28 1.30
C PRO A 29 -10.99 1.71 0.82
N PRO A 30 -11.79 2.30 -0.08
CA PRO A 30 -11.61 3.69 -0.47
C PRO A 30 -11.65 4.62 0.76
N ARG A 31 -10.97 5.77 0.67
CA ARG A 31 -11.06 6.78 1.73
C ARG A 31 -12.49 7.29 1.86
N HIS A 32 -13.19 6.83 2.90
CA HIS A 32 -14.58 7.22 3.21
C HIS A 32 -14.68 8.69 3.64
N ARG A 33 -15.88 9.28 3.57
CA ARG A 33 -16.18 10.58 4.17
C ARG A 33 -16.37 10.52 5.70
N ASP A 34 -16.50 9.32 6.27
CA ASP A 34 -16.62 9.13 7.71
C ASP A 34 -15.29 9.38 8.43
N ARG A 35 -15.33 10.20 9.48
CA ARG A 35 -14.13 10.66 10.18
C ARG A 35 -13.45 9.57 11.00
N ALA A 36 -14.21 8.62 11.54
CA ALA A 36 -13.64 7.52 12.31
C ALA A 36 -12.90 6.55 11.39
N ALA A 37 -13.51 6.20 10.25
CA ALA A 37 -12.87 5.39 9.22
C ALA A 37 -11.60 6.04 8.66
N GLN A 38 -11.61 7.36 8.41
CA GLN A 38 -10.41 8.09 7.99
C GLN A 38 -9.27 7.99 9.01
N ARG A 39 -9.55 8.21 10.30
CA ARG A 39 -8.54 8.11 11.36
C ARG A 39 -7.95 6.71 11.47
N HIS A 40 -8.77 5.67 11.26
CA HIS A 40 -8.28 4.30 11.29
C HIS A 40 -7.30 4.05 10.13
N GLY A 41 -7.65 4.43 8.91
CA GLY A 41 -6.76 4.31 7.75
C GLY A 41 -5.49 5.15 7.88
N GLU A 42 -5.58 6.35 8.45
CA GLU A 42 -4.40 7.19 8.75
C GLU A 42 -3.46 6.49 9.76
N MET A 43 -4.01 5.81 10.77
CA MET A 43 -3.21 5.05 11.74
C MET A 43 -2.51 3.85 11.07
N GLU A 44 -3.23 3.11 10.21
CA GLU A 44 -2.65 2.00 9.46
C GLU A 44 -1.49 2.48 8.56
N GLU A 45 -1.69 3.57 7.82
CA GLU A 45 -0.65 4.16 6.98
C GLU A 45 0.57 4.61 7.80
N LEU A 46 0.37 5.23 8.97
CA LEU A 46 1.46 5.66 9.84
C LEU A 46 2.28 4.47 10.37
N VAL A 47 1.63 3.36 10.72
CA VAL A 47 2.32 2.12 11.12
C VAL A 47 3.15 1.56 9.98
N LEU A 48 2.62 1.55 8.75
CA LEU A 48 3.36 1.11 7.58
C LEU A 48 4.54 2.03 7.25
N GLU A 49 4.39 3.35 7.40
CA GLU A 49 5.49 4.31 7.21
C GLU A 49 6.63 4.05 8.21
N LEU A 50 6.31 3.79 9.48
CA LEU A 50 7.31 3.45 10.48
C LEU A 50 8.03 2.12 10.14
N ALA A 51 7.27 1.09 9.76
CA ALA A 51 7.84 -0.20 9.35
C ALA A 51 8.73 -0.06 8.11
N ALA A 52 8.30 0.72 7.13
CA ALA A 52 9.05 1.01 5.92
C ALA A 52 10.36 1.74 6.24
N GLN A 53 10.35 2.69 7.18
CA GLN A 53 11.56 3.36 7.62
C GLN A 53 12.56 2.40 8.29
N VAL A 54 12.09 1.49 9.14
CA VAL A 54 12.96 0.54 9.85
C VAL A 54 13.56 -0.50 8.91
N LEU A 55 12.83 -0.91 7.86
CA LEU A 55 13.21 -1.99 6.95
C LEU A 55 13.75 -1.52 5.60
N GLU A 56 13.94 -0.21 5.42
CA GLU A 56 14.41 0.39 4.17
C GLU A 56 15.75 -0.22 3.72
N ASP A 57 16.70 -0.41 4.64
CA ASP A 57 18.01 -0.99 4.38
C ASP A 57 17.98 -2.51 4.12
N LYS A 58 16.85 -3.17 4.40
CA LYS A 58 16.61 -4.59 4.12
C LYS A 58 15.94 -4.82 2.76
N GLY A 59 15.64 -3.76 2.02
CA GLY A 59 15.00 -3.83 0.71
C GLY A 59 13.53 -4.26 0.77
N VAL A 60 12.86 -4.11 1.92
CA VAL A 60 11.43 -4.39 2.02
C VAL A 60 10.63 -3.16 1.59
N GLY A 61 9.81 -3.31 0.56
CA GLY A 61 8.88 -2.28 0.11
C GLY A 61 7.52 -2.37 0.80
N PHE A 62 6.85 -1.24 0.95
CA PHE A 62 5.49 -1.15 1.47
C PHE A 62 4.61 -0.40 0.47
N GLY A 63 3.37 -0.84 0.31
CA GLY A 63 2.45 -0.16 -0.59
C GLY A 63 0.97 -0.35 -0.27
N LEU A 64 0.16 0.52 -0.85
CA LEU A 64 -1.29 0.57 -0.70
C LEU A 64 -1.95 0.18 -2.03
N VAL A 65 -3.00 -0.64 -1.96
CA VAL A 65 -3.85 -0.98 -3.10
C VAL A 65 -5.29 -0.66 -2.70
N ASP A 66 -5.89 0.34 -3.35
CA ASP A 66 -7.26 0.75 -3.10
C ASP A 66 -8.24 -0.26 -3.73
N SER A 67 -9.17 -0.77 -2.94
CA SER A 67 -10.09 -1.84 -3.37
C SER A 67 -11.09 -1.43 -4.43
N GLU A 68 -11.31 -0.13 -4.66
CA GLU A 68 -12.21 0.39 -5.69
C GLU A 68 -11.45 0.97 -6.88
N LYS A 69 -10.38 1.72 -6.63
CA LYS A 69 -9.60 2.38 -7.69
C LYS A 69 -8.61 1.44 -8.38
N ASP A 70 -8.08 0.47 -7.64
CA ASP A 70 -7.01 -0.42 -8.10
C ASP A 70 -7.46 -1.89 -8.20
N VAL A 71 -8.76 -2.14 -8.43
CA VAL A 71 -9.37 -3.49 -8.58
C VAL A 71 -8.59 -4.39 -9.54
N ALA A 72 -8.16 -3.85 -10.68
CA ALA A 72 -7.40 -4.62 -11.68
C ALA A 72 -6.03 -5.09 -11.15
N VAL A 73 -5.42 -4.32 -10.24
CA VAL A 73 -4.19 -4.70 -9.55
C VAL A 73 -4.50 -5.72 -8.47
N ALA A 74 -5.51 -5.47 -7.63
CA ALA A 74 -5.95 -6.41 -6.58
C ALA A 74 -6.22 -7.82 -7.15
N LYS A 75 -6.97 -7.91 -8.26
CA LYS A 75 -7.22 -9.18 -8.97
C LYS A 75 -5.95 -9.87 -9.44
N LYS A 76 -5.02 -9.12 -10.06
CA LYS A 76 -3.72 -9.67 -10.52
C LYS A 76 -2.83 -10.16 -9.38
N LEU A 77 -3.03 -9.63 -8.17
CA LEU A 77 -2.30 -10.00 -6.96
C LEU A 77 -3.03 -11.05 -6.11
N GLY A 78 -4.14 -11.61 -6.61
CA GLY A 78 -4.91 -12.63 -5.89
C GLY A 78 -5.71 -12.10 -4.70
N LYS A 79 -6.00 -10.79 -4.68
CA LYS A 79 -6.77 -10.10 -3.62
C LYS A 79 -8.16 -9.64 -4.08
N GLY A 80 -8.61 -10.09 -5.25
CA GLY A 80 -9.97 -9.84 -5.73
C GLY A 80 -10.74 -11.16 -5.73
N ASP A 81 -11.95 -11.14 -5.17
CA ASP A 81 -12.94 -12.20 -5.33
C ASP A 81 -13.32 -12.39 -6.81
#